data_AF-A0A9E2PXD1-F1
#
_entry.id   AF-A0A9E2PXD1-F1
#
_cell.length_a   1.000
_cell.length_b   1.000
_cell.length_c   1.000
_cell.angle_alpha   90.00
_cell.angle_beta   90.00
_cell.angle_gamma   90.00
#
_symmetry.space_group_name_H-M   'P 1'
#
loop_
_entity.id
_entity.type
_entity.pdbx_description
1 polymer ?
#
loop_
_entity_poly.entity_id
_entity_poly.type
_entity_poly.pdbx_seq_one_letter_code
_entity_poly.pdbx_strand_id
1 'polypeptide(L)'
;MSKLVTNMRVDGMLGWDIIDDRVRRVSDKRGYEDAGEYAKQVGDFLGRYQRCLVQGQEFYLETWCEKDALSQIFEEIAWPYCIRHATCRGFDSATALWKFAERARAALSRGQQPVLLYFGDFDPSGLAAGDATQQSLLERYGLRAISFVRVALNQEQIEEFHLPHAFDAVKATDTRTKRFVERFGEYGACELDAIHPKLLREMTVEAIESYLDMGLFWEQQDIESLERQKMADLQERFLAEAKAVLGHV
;
A
#
# COMPACT_ATOMS: atom_id res chain seq x y z
N MET A 1 0.67 -17.65 -18.21
CA MET A 1 -0.79 -17.45 -18.40
C MET A 1 -1.35 -18.69 -19.09
N SER A 2 -2.45 -19.25 -18.58
CA SER A 2 -3.11 -20.42 -19.19
C SER A 2 -3.75 -20.04 -20.54
N LYS A 3 -3.76 -20.96 -21.52
CA LYS A 3 -4.38 -20.74 -22.85
C LYS A 3 -5.84 -20.28 -22.75
N LEU A 4 -6.57 -20.74 -21.74
CA LEU A 4 -7.96 -20.35 -21.49
C LEU A 4 -8.08 -18.84 -21.23
N VAL A 5 -7.23 -18.32 -20.33
CA VAL A 5 -7.21 -16.91 -19.94
C VAL A 5 -6.80 -16.02 -21.12
N THR A 6 -5.86 -16.49 -21.94
CA THR A 6 -5.48 -15.80 -23.17
C THR A 6 -6.65 -15.68 -24.15
N ASN A 7 -7.38 -16.77 -24.39
CA ASN A 7 -8.52 -16.76 -25.31
C ASN A 7 -9.65 -15.85 -24.80
N MET A 8 -9.96 -15.90 -23.50
CA MET A 8 -10.97 -15.01 -22.91
C MET A 8 -10.62 -13.52 -23.07
N ARG A 9 -9.33 -13.14 -23.04
CA ARG A 9 -8.91 -11.75 -23.30
C ARG A 9 -9.05 -11.36 -24.76
N VAL A 10 -8.64 -12.25 -25.67
CA VAL A 10 -8.74 -12.02 -27.12
C VAL A 10 -10.20 -11.90 -27.56
N ASP A 11 -11.09 -12.72 -26.98
CA ASP A 11 -12.52 -12.73 -27.29
C ASP A 11 -13.30 -11.62 -26.57
N GLY A 12 -12.61 -10.72 -25.85
CA GLY A 12 -13.22 -9.60 -25.13
C GLY A 12 -14.02 -9.98 -23.88
N MET A 13 -14.02 -11.25 -23.48
CA MET A 13 -14.68 -11.73 -22.26
C MET A 13 -13.93 -11.29 -20.99
N LEU A 14 -12.65 -10.98 -21.10
CA LEU A 14 -11.81 -10.49 -20.01
C LEU A 14 -11.05 -9.25 -20.48
N GLY A 15 -11.27 -8.10 -19.84
CA GLY A 15 -10.60 -6.85 -20.14
C GLY A 15 -9.07 -6.97 -20.08
N TRP A 16 -8.37 -6.24 -20.95
CA TRP A 16 -6.90 -6.26 -20.99
C TRP A 16 -6.26 -5.63 -19.76
N ASP A 17 -7.00 -4.84 -19.00
CA ASP A 17 -6.63 -4.18 -17.76
C ASP A 17 -6.85 -5.07 -16.51
N ILE A 18 -7.54 -6.21 -16.65
CA ILE A 18 -7.90 -7.07 -15.50
C ILE A 18 -6.73 -7.90 -14.97
N ILE A 19 -5.73 -8.22 -15.81
CA ILE A 19 -4.57 -9.03 -15.42
C ILE A 19 -3.29 -8.28 -15.74
N ASP A 20 -2.56 -7.94 -14.68
CA ASP A 20 -1.26 -7.27 -14.71
C ASP A 20 -0.11 -8.27 -14.92
N ASP A 21 0.72 -8.06 -15.96
CA ASP A 21 1.92 -8.84 -16.26
C ASP A 21 3.18 -8.07 -15.85
N ARG A 22 3.49 -8.12 -14.56
CA ARG A 22 4.59 -7.37 -13.93
C ARG A 22 5.99 -7.77 -14.41
N VAL A 23 6.14 -8.89 -15.12
CA VAL A 23 7.46 -9.42 -15.54
C VAL A 23 7.85 -8.92 -16.92
N ARG A 24 6.88 -8.70 -17.83
CA ARG A 24 7.13 -8.31 -19.21
C ARG A 24 6.89 -6.81 -19.41
N ARG A 25 7.75 -5.99 -18.80
CA ARG A 25 7.70 -4.53 -18.94
C ARG A 25 8.39 -4.07 -20.23
N VAL A 26 7.68 -3.27 -21.02
CA VAL A 26 8.28 -2.45 -22.08
C VAL A 26 8.66 -1.10 -21.48
N SER A 27 9.88 -0.62 -21.70
CA SER A 27 10.28 0.71 -21.24
C SER A 27 9.63 1.80 -22.07
N ASP A 28 9.31 2.92 -21.44
CA ASP A 28 8.86 4.13 -22.14
C ASP A 28 9.95 4.67 -23.09
N LYS A 29 9.53 5.36 -24.16
CA LYS A 29 10.46 6.13 -25.00
C LYS A 29 10.99 7.32 -24.21
N ARG A 30 12.27 7.65 -24.36
CA ARG A 30 12.93 8.73 -23.61
C ARG A 30 12.39 10.14 -23.93
N GLY A 31 11.92 10.36 -25.15
CA GLY A 31 11.61 11.70 -25.67
C GLY A 31 10.20 11.79 -26.24
N TYR A 32 9.82 13.02 -26.51
CA TYR A 32 8.57 13.41 -27.15
C TYR A 32 8.83 13.65 -28.65
N GLU A 33 7.79 13.52 -29.47
CA GLU A 33 7.83 13.77 -30.90
C GLU A 33 8.21 15.22 -31.20
N ASP A 34 7.69 16.17 -30.42
CA ASP A 34 8.03 17.58 -30.50
C ASP A 34 7.76 18.36 -29.19
N ALA A 35 8.02 19.67 -29.23
CA ALA A 35 7.82 20.56 -28.08
C ALA A 35 6.33 20.75 -27.72
N GLY A 36 5.41 20.64 -28.68
CA GLY A 36 3.97 20.75 -28.47
C GLY A 36 3.42 19.55 -27.70
N GLU A 37 3.84 18.33 -28.06
CA GLU A 37 3.50 17.12 -27.31
C GLU A 37 4.00 17.21 -25.86
N TYR A 38 5.25 17.68 -25.66
CA TYR A 38 5.78 17.88 -24.32
C TYR A 38 4.97 18.91 -23.52
N ALA A 39 4.63 20.05 -24.14
CA ALA A 39 3.79 21.06 -23.50
C ALA A 39 2.43 20.47 -23.10
N LYS A 40 1.77 19.71 -23.98
CA LYS A 40 0.51 19.04 -23.64
C LYS A 40 0.64 18.13 -22.42
N GLN A 41 1.72 17.34 -22.35
CA GLN A 41 1.99 16.46 -21.20
C GLN A 41 2.22 17.24 -19.90
N VAL A 42 2.89 18.40 -19.96
CA VAL A 42 3.03 19.31 -18.82
C VAL A 42 1.67 19.87 -18.41
N GLY A 43 0.83 20.26 -19.37
CA GLY A 43 -0.54 20.72 -19.11
C GLY A 43 -1.37 19.64 -18.42
N ASP A 44 -1.39 18.42 -18.97
CA ASP A 44 -2.07 17.27 -18.37
C ASP A 44 -1.55 16.96 -16.97
N PHE A 45 -0.24 17.13 -16.73
CA PHE A 45 0.37 16.97 -15.41
C PHE A 45 -0.16 17.99 -14.39
N LEU A 46 -0.37 19.25 -14.78
CA LEU A 46 -0.97 20.28 -13.90
C LEU A 46 -2.39 19.89 -13.48
N GLY A 47 -3.18 19.31 -14.39
CA GLY A 47 -4.54 18.84 -14.12
C GLY A 47 -4.61 17.62 -13.20
N ARG A 48 -3.50 16.91 -12.97
CA ARG A 48 -3.41 15.74 -12.08
C ARG A 48 -3.09 16.11 -10.63
N TYR A 49 -3.13 17.39 -10.27
CA TYR A 49 -2.89 17.83 -8.89
C TYR A 49 -3.77 17.04 -7.90
N GLN A 50 -3.12 16.51 -6.85
CA GLN A 50 -3.79 15.94 -5.70
C GLN A 50 -3.16 16.49 -4.42
N ARG A 51 -3.99 16.77 -3.43
CA ARG A 51 -3.54 17.17 -2.10
C ARG A 51 -3.25 15.94 -1.26
N CYS A 52 -2.23 16.00 -0.41
CA CYS A 52 -2.08 14.99 0.62
C CYS A 52 -3.06 15.25 1.76
N LEU A 53 -4.03 14.36 1.97
CA LEU A 53 -5.18 14.58 2.86
C LEU A 53 -4.88 14.33 4.35
N VAL A 54 -3.75 13.68 4.69
CA VAL A 54 -3.32 13.41 6.08
C VAL A 54 -2.54 14.57 6.71
N GLN A 55 -2.73 15.79 6.23
CA GLN A 55 -2.12 16.97 6.83
C GLN A 55 -2.80 17.30 8.17
N GLY A 56 -2.00 17.62 9.19
CA GLY A 56 -2.49 17.96 10.54
C GLY A 56 -2.91 16.76 11.39
N GLN A 57 -2.86 15.54 10.84
CA GLN A 57 -3.17 14.31 11.56
C GLN A 57 -2.14 14.02 12.66
N GLU A 58 -2.62 13.52 13.80
CA GLU A 58 -1.78 13.09 14.94
C GLU A 58 -0.85 11.93 14.55
N PHE A 59 -1.33 11.03 13.70
CA PHE A 59 -0.61 9.81 13.36
C PHE A 59 0.03 9.87 11.97
N TYR A 60 1.21 9.28 11.84
CA TYR A 60 1.83 8.99 10.55
C TYR A 60 1.67 7.50 10.26
N LEU A 61 0.88 7.17 9.23
CA LEU A 61 0.51 5.80 8.90
C LEU A 61 1.32 5.24 7.73
N GLU A 62 1.69 3.96 7.83
CA GLU A 62 2.04 3.11 6.68
C GLU A 62 1.39 1.74 6.82
N THR A 63 0.99 1.15 5.69
CA THR A 63 0.46 -0.22 5.63
C THR A 63 1.49 -1.16 5.01
N TRP A 64 1.76 -2.29 5.65
CA TRP A 64 2.78 -3.25 5.22
C TRP A 64 2.14 -4.62 5.01
N CYS A 65 2.35 -5.26 3.86
CA CYS A 65 1.84 -6.60 3.56
C CYS A 65 2.96 -7.54 3.11
N GLU A 66 3.04 -8.74 3.68
CA GLU A 66 4.03 -9.76 3.30
C GLU A 66 3.79 -10.40 1.91
N LYS A 67 2.59 -10.28 1.36
CA LYS A 67 2.17 -11.01 0.16
C LYS A 67 2.06 -10.08 -1.04
N ASP A 68 3.04 -10.17 -1.95
CA ASP A 68 3.15 -9.36 -3.18
C ASP A 68 1.92 -9.43 -4.08
N ALA A 69 1.26 -10.59 -4.12
CA ALA A 69 0.01 -10.78 -4.88
C ALA A 69 -1.14 -9.89 -4.38
N LEU A 70 -1.09 -9.43 -3.12
CA LEU A 70 -2.11 -8.56 -2.52
C LEU A 70 -1.72 -7.08 -2.56
N SER A 71 -0.51 -6.72 -3.06
CA SER A 71 0.02 -5.35 -2.99
C SER A 71 -0.93 -4.31 -3.60
N GLN A 72 -1.53 -4.64 -4.73
CA GLN A 72 -2.44 -3.74 -5.45
C GLN A 72 -3.70 -3.42 -4.65
N ILE A 73 -4.23 -4.40 -3.92
CA ILE A 73 -5.42 -4.18 -3.07
C ILE A 73 -5.10 -3.11 -2.02
N PHE A 74 -3.97 -3.23 -1.33
CA PHE A 74 -3.57 -2.25 -0.32
C PHE A 74 -3.20 -0.90 -0.92
N GLU A 75 -2.51 -0.86 -2.06
CA GLU A 75 -2.18 0.38 -2.76
C GLU A 75 -3.45 1.15 -3.16
N GLU A 76 -4.44 0.46 -3.72
CA GLU A 76 -5.72 1.07 -4.11
C GLU A 76 -6.49 1.65 -2.91
N ILE A 77 -6.37 1.04 -1.72
CA ILE A 77 -7.01 1.52 -0.50
C ILE A 77 -6.22 2.68 0.11
N ALA A 78 -4.90 2.54 0.25
CA ALA A 78 -4.06 3.51 0.94
C ALA A 78 -3.88 4.81 0.14
N TRP A 79 -3.88 4.70 -1.20
CA TRP A 79 -3.63 5.82 -2.10
C TRP A 79 -4.61 6.99 -1.92
N PRO A 80 -5.95 6.80 -1.90
CA PRO A 80 -6.91 7.86 -1.60
C PRO A 80 -6.66 8.60 -0.28
N TYR A 81 -6.13 7.92 0.74
CA TYR A 81 -5.81 8.56 2.03
C TYR A 81 -4.45 9.27 2.04
N CYS A 82 -3.69 9.27 0.94
CA CYS A 82 -2.29 9.71 0.93
C CYS A 82 -1.39 8.88 1.89
N ILE A 83 -1.72 7.61 2.11
CA ILE A 83 -0.95 6.69 2.94
C ILE A 83 -0.08 5.81 2.06
N ARG A 84 1.13 5.48 2.54
CA ARG A 84 2.05 4.59 1.81
C ARG A 84 1.71 3.13 2.11
N HIS A 85 1.72 2.32 1.06
CA HIS A 85 1.79 0.88 1.18
C HIS A 85 3.22 0.40 0.91
N ALA A 86 3.68 -0.60 1.66
CA ALA A 86 4.89 -1.35 1.35
C ALA A 86 4.60 -2.84 1.29
N THR A 87 5.14 -3.49 0.27
CA THR A 87 5.15 -4.95 0.19
C THR A 87 6.44 -5.48 0.78
N CYS A 88 6.30 -6.27 1.83
CA CYS A 88 7.36 -7.07 2.44
C CYS A 88 7.43 -8.41 1.71
N ARG A 89 8.59 -9.08 1.71
CA ARG A 89 8.70 -10.46 1.19
C ARG A 89 9.34 -11.33 2.27
N GLY A 90 8.53 -11.79 3.21
CA GLY A 90 9.01 -12.40 4.45
C GLY A 90 9.76 -11.36 5.29
N PHE A 91 11.06 -11.60 5.56
CA PHE A 91 11.87 -10.66 6.33
C PHE A 91 12.20 -9.41 5.54
N ASP A 92 11.93 -8.25 6.14
CA ASP A 92 12.21 -6.98 5.50
C ASP A 92 13.70 -6.72 5.30
N SER A 93 14.03 -6.15 4.14
CA SER A 93 15.39 -5.73 3.87
C SER A 93 15.80 -4.61 4.84
N ALA A 94 17.07 -4.60 5.23
CA ALA A 94 17.63 -3.52 6.05
C ALA A 94 17.40 -2.13 5.43
N THR A 95 17.36 -2.06 4.09
CA THR A 95 17.05 -0.84 3.34
C THR A 95 15.59 -0.40 3.52
N ALA A 96 14.63 -1.33 3.48
CA ALA A 96 13.22 -1.01 3.66
C ALA A 96 12.96 -0.46 5.08
N LEU A 97 13.48 -1.14 6.09
CA LEU A 97 13.37 -0.73 7.50
C LEU A 97 14.06 0.62 7.75
N TRP A 98 15.26 0.84 7.18
CA TRP A 98 15.97 2.11 7.30
C TRP A 98 15.19 3.27 6.68
N LYS A 99 14.67 3.10 5.45
CA LYS A 99 13.88 4.14 4.78
C LYS A 99 12.60 4.46 5.55
N PHE A 100 11.94 3.44 6.11
CA PHE A 100 10.79 3.67 6.97
C PHE A 100 11.17 4.43 8.24
N ALA A 101 12.28 4.04 8.89
CA ALA A 101 12.76 4.73 10.08
C ALA A 101 13.08 6.22 9.83
N GLU A 102 13.62 6.57 8.66
CA GLU A 102 13.80 7.97 8.29
C GLU A 102 12.48 8.73 8.18
N ARG A 103 11.48 8.15 7.51
CA ARG A 103 10.15 8.77 7.39
C ARG A 103 9.45 8.90 8.75
N ALA A 104 9.54 7.86 9.58
CA ALA A 104 9.01 7.85 10.94
C ALA A 104 9.68 8.92 11.82
N ARG A 105 11.00 9.10 11.73
CA ARG A 105 11.70 10.19 12.45
C ARG A 105 11.28 11.57 11.97
N ALA A 106 11.10 11.75 10.67
CA ALA A 106 10.60 13.00 10.12
C ALA A 106 9.15 13.29 10.58
N ALA A 107 8.33 12.26 10.75
CA ALA A 107 7.00 12.38 11.34
C ALA A 107 7.05 12.79 12.82
N LEU A 108 7.90 12.14 13.61
CA LEU A 108 8.13 12.50 15.01
C LEU A 108 8.59 13.95 15.17
N SER A 109 9.46 14.46 14.29
CA SER A 109 9.89 15.87 14.34
C SER A 109 8.79 16.86 13.98
N ARG A 110 7.70 16.41 13.33
CA ARG A 110 6.48 17.20 13.10
C ARG A 110 5.44 17.03 14.21
N GLY A 111 5.78 16.29 15.27
CA GLY A 111 4.86 15.99 16.38
C GLY A 111 3.87 14.86 16.08
N GLN A 112 4.08 14.08 15.02
CA GLN A 112 3.20 12.95 14.68
C GLN A 112 3.74 11.65 15.29
N GLN A 113 2.85 10.75 15.73
CA GLN A 113 3.21 9.42 16.19
C GLN A 113 3.20 8.41 15.01
N PRO A 114 4.33 7.75 14.69
CA PRO A 114 4.36 6.73 13.65
C PRO A 114 3.60 5.47 14.06
N VAL A 115 2.74 4.98 13.16
CA VAL A 115 2.00 3.74 13.30
C VAL A 115 2.20 2.89 12.05
N LEU A 116 2.57 1.63 12.26
CA LEU A 116 2.77 0.64 11.22
C LEU A 116 1.64 -0.38 11.28
N LEU A 117 0.76 -0.38 10.28
CA LEU A 117 -0.33 -1.33 10.12
C LEU A 117 0.17 -2.53 9.31
N TYR A 118 0.37 -3.67 9.97
CA TYR A 118 1.00 -4.85 9.41
C TYR A 118 -0.01 -5.95 9.08
N PHE A 119 0.12 -6.50 7.88
CA PHE A 119 -0.69 -7.57 7.32
C PHE A 119 0.22 -8.75 6.93
N GLY A 120 0.11 -9.86 7.64
CA GLY A 120 0.96 -11.03 7.44
C GLY A 120 0.23 -12.34 7.65
N ASP A 121 0.83 -13.43 7.18
CA ASP A 121 0.27 -14.78 7.29
C ASP A 121 0.30 -15.26 8.75
N PHE A 122 -0.72 -16.00 9.16
CA PHE A 122 -0.76 -16.67 10.45
C PHE A 122 -0.06 -18.02 10.34
N ASP A 123 1.28 -17.99 10.34
CA ASP A 123 2.11 -19.19 10.35
C ASP A 123 3.40 -18.93 11.16
N PRO A 124 4.26 -19.93 11.40
CA PRO A 124 5.50 -19.72 12.16
C PRO A 124 6.43 -18.66 11.56
N SER A 125 6.46 -18.52 10.23
CA SER A 125 7.35 -17.62 9.53
C SER A 125 6.81 -16.19 9.48
N GLY A 126 5.53 -15.97 9.17
CA GLY A 126 4.89 -14.66 9.12
C GLY A 126 4.81 -13.99 10.49
N LEU A 127 4.52 -14.76 11.55
CA LEU A 127 4.57 -14.22 12.91
C LEU A 127 6.01 -13.84 13.32
N ALA A 128 6.99 -14.67 12.98
CA ALA A 128 8.39 -14.36 13.24
C ALA A 128 8.90 -13.17 12.41
N ALA A 129 8.41 -13.00 11.18
CA ALA A 129 8.74 -11.86 10.33
C ALA A 129 8.21 -10.55 10.94
N GLY A 130 6.94 -10.52 11.34
CA GLY A 130 6.36 -9.39 12.07
C GLY A 130 7.12 -9.04 13.35
N ASP A 131 7.38 -10.03 14.21
CA ASP A 131 8.17 -9.86 15.45
C ASP A 131 9.56 -9.27 15.15
N ALA A 132 10.26 -9.81 14.15
CA ALA A 132 11.61 -9.38 13.77
C ALA A 132 11.62 -7.96 13.20
N THR A 133 10.60 -7.58 12.43
CA THR A 133 10.42 -6.22 11.92
C THR A 133 10.18 -5.25 13.07
N GLN A 134 9.27 -5.54 13.98
CA GLN A 134 9.02 -4.71 15.16
C GLN A 134 10.30 -4.56 16.01
N GLN A 135 10.96 -5.66 16.34
CA GLN A 135 12.19 -5.65 17.13
C GLN A 135 13.29 -4.82 16.45
N SER A 136 13.48 -4.99 15.14
CA SER A 136 14.48 -4.23 14.38
C SER A 136 14.20 -2.72 14.41
N LEU A 137 12.94 -2.31 14.24
CA LEU A 137 12.55 -0.91 14.29
C LEU A 137 12.83 -0.29 15.67
N LEU A 138 12.55 -1.02 16.74
CA LEU A 138 12.77 -0.58 18.12
C LEU A 138 14.26 -0.55 18.50
N GLU A 139 14.96 -1.67 18.32
CA GLU A 139 16.31 -1.88 18.85
C GLU A 139 17.40 -1.35 17.89
N ARG A 140 17.32 -1.74 16.62
CA ARG A 140 18.34 -1.40 15.62
C ARG A 140 18.19 0.02 15.10
N TYR A 141 16.96 0.47 14.86
CA TYR A 141 16.68 1.80 14.33
C TYR A 141 16.20 2.80 15.39
N GLY A 142 16.05 2.39 16.65
CA GLY A 142 15.79 3.29 17.77
C GLY A 142 14.43 3.97 17.75
N LEU A 143 13.45 3.45 17.00
CA LEU A 143 12.10 4.03 16.89
C LEU A 143 11.23 3.66 18.10
N ARG A 144 11.61 4.08 19.31
CA ARG A 144 10.91 3.68 20.54
C ARG A 144 9.45 4.14 20.63
N ALA A 145 9.08 5.18 19.89
CA ALA A 145 7.73 5.75 19.89
C ALA A 145 6.81 5.18 18.78
N ILE A 146 7.24 4.14 18.07
CA ILE A 146 6.42 3.51 17.05
C ILE A 146 5.32 2.64 17.65
N SER A 147 4.12 2.73 17.10
CA SER A 147 3.09 1.71 17.28
C SER A 147 3.17 0.68 16.15
N PHE A 148 3.41 -0.58 16.47
CA PHE A 148 3.34 -1.68 15.50
C PHE A 148 2.05 -2.46 15.74
N VAL A 149 1.17 -2.47 14.74
CA VAL A 149 -0.18 -3.04 14.86
C VAL A 149 -0.34 -4.13 13.82
N ARG A 150 -0.43 -5.38 14.26
CA ARG A 150 -0.79 -6.47 13.36
C ARG A 150 -2.31 -6.45 13.16
N VAL A 151 -2.74 -5.96 12.00
CA VAL A 151 -4.16 -5.81 11.64
C VAL A 151 -4.74 -7.15 11.18
N ALA A 152 -3.98 -7.89 10.38
CA ALA A 152 -4.30 -9.25 9.98
C ALA A 152 -3.02 -10.07 9.80
N LEU A 153 -3.04 -11.39 9.87
CA LEU A 153 -4.13 -12.24 10.37
C LEU A 153 -3.81 -12.67 11.81
N ASN A 154 -4.82 -12.70 12.69
CA ASN A 154 -4.75 -13.24 14.05
C ASN A 154 -5.71 -14.44 14.23
N GLN A 155 -5.62 -15.12 15.38
CA GLN A 155 -6.39 -16.35 15.62
C GLN A 155 -7.89 -16.06 15.70
N GLU A 156 -8.29 -14.98 16.37
CA GLU A 156 -9.69 -14.59 16.54
C GLU A 156 -10.38 -14.35 15.19
N GLN A 157 -9.69 -13.69 14.26
CA GLN A 157 -10.17 -13.46 12.89
C GLN A 157 -10.30 -14.76 12.07
N ILE A 158 -9.40 -15.74 12.27
CA ILE A 158 -9.49 -17.04 11.60
C ILE A 158 -10.78 -17.76 12.03
N GLU A 159 -11.08 -17.72 13.33
CA GLU A 159 -12.27 -18.34 13.90
C GLU A 159 -13.56 -17.60 13.46
N GLU A 160 -13.56 -16.26 13.56
CA GLU A 160 -14.68 -15.39 13.22
C GLU A 160 -15.10 -15.52 11.75
N PHE A 161 -14.13 -15.51 10.84
CA PHE A 161 -14.40 -15.57 9.41
C PHE A 161 -14.40 -17.00 8.85
N HIS A 162 -14.30 -18.01 9.72
CA HIS A 162 -14.26 -19.42 9.36
C HIS A 162 -13.22 -19.73 8.25
N LEU A 163 -12.03 -19.15 8.39
CA LEU A 163 -10.99 -19.27 7.37
C LEU A 163 -10.38 -20.67 7.40
N PRO A 164 -10.03 -21.23 6.22
CA PRO A 164 -9.33 -22.51 6.16
C PRO A 164 -7.98 -22.39 6.87
N HIS A 165 -7.77 -23.25 7.86
CA HIS A 165 -6.51 -23.39 8.56
C HIS A 165 -6.27 -24.87 8.83
N ALA A 166 -5.03 -25.30 8.72
CA ALA A 166 -4.69 -26.70 8.92
C ALA A 166 -3.29 -26.84 9.54
N PHE A 167 -3.15 -27.74 10.51
CA PHE A 167 -1.87 -27.94 11.21
C PHE A 167 -0.83 -28.62 10.32
N ASP A 168 -1.26 -29.49 9.42
CA ASP A 168 -0.40 -30.11 8.40
C ASP A 168 0.12 -29.10 7.35
N ALA A 169 -0.53 -27.95 7.21
CA ALA A 169 0.00 -26.82 6.45
C ALA A 169 1.18 -26.11 7.15
N VAL A 170 1.36 -26.33 8.47
CA VAL A 170 2.54 -25.87 9.19
C VAL A 170 3.75 -26.69 8.75
N LYS A 171 4.72 -26.03 8.11
CA LYS A 171 5.93 -26.71 7.64
C LYS A 171 6.74 -27.24 8.83
N ALA A 172 6.75 -28.55 9.01
CA ALA A 172 7.53 -29.20 10.08
C ALA A 172 9.05 -28.90 10.00
N THR A 173 9.54 -28.57 8.81
CA THR A 173 10.95 -28.17 8.58
C THR A 173 11.23 -26.71 8.96
N ASP A 174 10.20 -25.90 9.21
CA ASP A 174 10.40 -24.56 9.72
C ASP A 174 10.88 -24.62 11.17
N THR A 175 12.10 -24.14 11.41
CA THR A 175 12.73 -24.06 12.73
C THR A 175 11.91 -23.27 13.75
N ARG A 176 10.97 -22.43 13.29
CA ARG A 176 10.10 -21.58 14.12
C ARG A 176 8.83 -22.29 14.57
N THR A 177 8.50 -23.44 13.96
CA THR A 177 7.31 -24.24 14.29
C THR A 177 7.24 -24.58 15.77
N LYS A 178 8.38 -24.81 16.43
CA LYS A 178 8.41 -25.06 17.87
C LYS A 178 7.80 -23.91 18.69
N ARG A 179 8.24 -22.66 18.44
CA ARG A 179 7.72 -21.47 19.14
C ARG A 179 6.25 -21.21 18.79
N PHE A 180 5.85 -21.52 17.56
CA PHE A 180 4.45 -21.42 17.13
C PHE A 180 3.56 -22.40 17.89
N VAL A 181 3.96 -23.67 17.99
CA VAL A 181 3.23 -24.71 18.74
C VAL A 181 3.20 -24.41 20.23
N GLU A 182 4.28 -23.87 20.79
CA GLU A 182 4.30 -23.41 22.19
C GLU A 182 3.28 -22.29 22.44
N ARG A 183 3.03 -21.43 21.45
CA ARG A 183 2.14 -20.26 21.58
C ARG A 183 0.68 -20.57 21.25
N PHE A 184 0.42 -21.41 20.26
CA PHE A 184 -0.92 -21.68 19.72
C PHE A 184 -1.33 -23.15 19.75
N GLY A 185 -0.47 -24.05 20.25
CA GLY A 185 -0.72 -25.50 20.22
C GLY A 185 -0.68 -26.06 18.80
N GLU A 186 -1.54 -27.05 18.53
CA GLU A 186 -1.69 -27.65 17.21
C GLU A 186 -2.63 -26.83 16.30
N TYR A 187 -2.72 -25.52 16.51
CA TYR A 187 -3.54 -24.64 15.67
C TYR A 187 -2.98 -24.55 14.25
N GLY A 188 -3.88 -24.42 13.26
CA GLY A 188 -3.50 -24.43 11.86
C GLY A 188 -2.82 -23.15 11.39
N ALA A 189 -1.98 -23.28 10.37
CA ALA A 189 -1.51 -22.12 9.61
C ALA A 189 -2.64 -21.58 8.73
N CYS A 190 -2.70 -20.26 8.55
CA CYS A 190 -3.64 -19.61 7.65
C CYS A 190 -2.94 -18.48 6.88
N GLU A 191 -3.10 -18.50 5.56
CA GLU A 191 -2.53 -17.49 4.67
C GLU A 191 -3.47 -16.27 4.55
N LEU A 192 -2.90 -15.08 4.38
CA LEU A 192 -3.65 -13.83 4.29
C LEU A 192 -4.61 -13.80 3.07
N ASP A 193 -4.28 -14.49 1.98
CA ASP A 193 -5.13 -14.61 0.80
C ASP A 193 -6.29 -15.61 0.96
N ALA A 194 -6.38 -16.29 2.12
CA ALA A 194 -7.60 -16.98 2.51
C ALA A 194 -8.73 -16.00 2.85
N ILE A 195 -8.40 -14.76 3.23
CA ILE A 195 -9.38 -13.70 3.46
C ILE A 195 -9.97 -13.25 2.13
N HIS A 196 -11.30 -13.20 2.04
CA HIS A 196 -11.96 -12.69 0.85
C HIS A 196 -11.54 -11.22 0.58
N PRO A 197 -11.20 -10.83 -0.67
CA PRO A 197 -10.66 -9.49 -0.98
C PRO A 197 -11.53 -8.33 -0.48
N LYS A 198 -12.86 -8.49 -0.50
CA LYS A 198 -13.79 -7.50 0.06
C LYS A 198 -13.58 -7.27 1.55
N LEU A 199 -13.47 -8.36 2.32
CA LEU A 199 -13.27 -8.28 3.77
C LEU A 199 -11.89 -7.71 4.10
N LEU A 200 -10.85 -8.11 3.36
CA LEU A 200 -9.52 -7.53 3.52
C LEU A 200 -9.51 -6.01 3.26
N ARG A 201 -10.30 -5.54 2.28
CA ARG A 201 -10.48 -4.11 2.02
C ARG A 201 -11.14 -3.41 3.21
N GLU A 202 -12.24 -3.96 3.73
CA GLU A 202 -12.97 -3.42 4.89
C GLU A 202 -12.06 -3.32 6.12
N MET A 203 -11.33 -4.39 6.46
CA MET A 203 -10.38 -4.41 7.57
C MET A 203 -9.27 -3.35 7.42
N THR A 204 -8.78 -3.15 6.19
CA THR A 204 -7.72 -2.16 5.93
C THR A 204 -8.25 -0.73 6.07
N VAL A 205 -9.45 -0.46 5.55
CA VAL A 205 -10.11 0.85 5.69
C VAL A 205 -10.35 1.15 7.16
N GLU A 206 -10.97 0.22 7.90
CA GLU A 206 -11.26 0.40 9.33
C GLU A 206 -9.98 0.65 10.13
N ALA A 207 -8.92 -0.12 9.86
CA ALA A 207 -7.64 0.08 10.52
C ALA A 207 -7.04 1.46 10.22
N ILE A 208 -7.10 1.95 8.96
CA ILE A 208 -6.62 3.29 8.60
C ILE A 208 -7.44 4.36 9.31
N GLU A 209 -8.76 4.32 9.17
CA GLU A 209 -9.67 5.34 9.68
C GLU A 209 -9.69 5.41 11.21
N SER A 210 -9.40 4.30 11.91
CA SER A 210 -9.26 4.29 13.37
C SER A 210 -8.13 5.18 13.89
N TYR A 211 -7.17 5.56 13.05
CA TYR A 211 -6.07 6.47 13.38
C TYR A 211 -6.16 7.82 12.67
N LEU A 212 -7.25 8.10 11.94
CA LEU A 212 -7.44 9.39 11.29
C LEU A 212 -8.57 10.15 11.96
N ASP A 213 -8.32 11.43 12.24
CA ASP A 213 -9.41 12.37 12.44
C ASP A 213 -10.06 12.63 11.08
N MET A 214 -11.19 11.96 10.85
CA MET A 214 -11.91 12.07 9.59
C MET A 214 -12.50 13.47 9.38
N GLY A 215 -12.77 14.22 10.45
CA GLY A 215 -13.13 15.64 10.38
C GLY A 215 -12.05 16.46 9.70
N LEU A 216 -10.82 16.37 10.21
CA LEU A 216 -9.65 17.02 9.60
C LEU A 216 -9.39 16.53 8.17
N PHE A 217 -9.62 15.24 7.91
CA PHE A 217 -9.47 14.66 6.57
C PHE A 217 -10.42 15.30 5.56
N TRP A 218 -11.71 15.42 5.90
CA TRP A 218 -12.71 16.06 5.03
C TRP A 218 -12.42 17.56 4.84
N GLU A 219 -11.93 18.26 5.87
CA GLU A 219 -11.46 19.65 5.70
C GLU A 219 -10.33 19.75 4.66
N GLN A 220 -9.37 18.82 4.66
CA GLN A 220 -8.33 18.80 3.63
C GLN A 220 -8.91 18.51 2.24
N GLN A 221 -9.95 17.70 2.13
CA GLN A 221 -10.64 17.40 0.88
C GLN A 221 -11.39 18.62 0.31
N ASP A 222 -11.99 19.43 1.18
CA ASP A 222 -12.60 20.70 0.80
C ASP A 222 -11.56 21.69 0.27
N ILE A 223 -10.40 21.77 0.94
CA ILE A 223 -9.26 22.59 0.48
C ILE A 223 -8.75 22.10 -0.88
N GLU A 224 -8.58 20.79 -1.06
CA GLU A 224 -8.15 20.20 -2.34
C GLU A 224 -9.10 20.62 -3.48
N SER A 225 -10.40 20.62 -3.23
CA SER A 225 -11.39 20.99 -4.24
C SER A 225 -11.21 22.43 -4.73
N LEU A 226 -10.91 23.36 -3.82
CA LEU A 226 -10.59 24.75 -4.17
C LEU A 226 -9.23 24.88 -4.87
N GLU A 227 -8.23 24.10 -4.46
CA GLU A 227 -6.90 24.09 -5.09
C GLU A 227 -6.96 23.51 -6.51
N ARG A 228 -7.74 22.45 -6.74
CA ARG A 228 -7.97 21.86 -8.06
C ARG A 228 -8.57 22.85 -9.05
N GLN A 229 -9.51 23.69 -8.63
CA GLN A 229 -10.04 24.74 -9.51
C GLN A 229 -8.94 25.72 -9.93
N LYS A 230 -8.10 26.18 -8.98
CA LYS A 230 -6.97 27.08 -9.29
C LYS A 230 -5.95 26.42 -10.22
N MET A 231 -5.72 25.11 -10.05
CA MET A 231 -4.81 24.33 -10.89
C MET A 231 -5.38 24.12 -12.31
N ALA A 232 -6.70 23.93 -12.45
CA ALA A 232 -7.36 23.89 -13.75
C ALA A 232 -7.22 25.23 -14.49
N ASP A 233 -7.47 26.35 -13.81
CA ASP A 233 -7.28 27.69 -14.38
C ASP A 233 -5.81 27.93 -14.79
N LEU A 234 -4.85 27.38 -14.02
CA LEU A 234 -3.42 27.44 -14.37
C LEU A 234 -3.09 26.57 -15.59
N GLN A 235 -3.65 25.37 -15.67
CA GLN A 235 -3.50 24.46 -16.80
C GLN A 235 -4.00 25.11 -18.10
N GLU A 236 -5.19 25.71 -18.08
CA GLU A 236 -5.76 26.39 -19.25
C GLU A 236 -4.87 27.55 -19.74
N ARG A 237 -4.41 28.41 -18.82
CA ARG A 237 -3.49 29.52 -19.16
C ARG A 237 -2.17 29.03 -19.72
N PHE A 238 -1.60 27.98 -19.11
CA PHE A 238 -0.37 27.38 -19.58
C PHE A 238 -0.51 26.82 -21.00
N LEU A 239 -1.58 26.07 -21.29
CA LEU A 239 -1.83 25.51 -22.61
C LEU A 239 -2.08 26.59 -23.67
N ALA A 240 -2.79 27.67 -23.30
CA ALA A 240 -3.01 28.80 -24.20
C ALA A 240 -1.70 29.50 -24.59
N GLU A 241 -0.83 29.78 -23.60
CA GLU A 241 0.48 30.39 -23.83
C GLU A 241 1.39 29.48 -24.63
N ALA A 242 1.44 28.18 -24.28
CA ALA A 242 2.23 27.20 -25.00
C ALA A 242 1.81 27.09 -26.48
N LYS A 243 0.49 27.13 -26.76
CA LYS A 243 -0.04 27.16 -28.13
C LYS A 243 0.34 28.43 -28.88
N ALA A 244 0.37 29.58 -28.20
CA ALA A 244 0.78 30.85 -28.81
C ALA A 244 2.27 30.84 -29.19
N VAL A 245 3.13 30.21 -28.38
CA VAL A 245 4.58 30.14 -28.63
C VAL A 245 4.95 29.05 -29.63
N LEU A 246 4.33 27.87 -29.53
CA LEU A 246 4.71 26.68 -30.30
C LEU A 246 3.89 26.48 -31.57
N GLY A 247 2.74 27.15 -31.70
CA GLY A 247 1.81 27.01 -32.82
C GLY A 247 0.87 25.81 -32.70
N HIS A 248 1.29 24.74 -32.01
CA HIS A 248 0.49 23.55 -31.72
C HIS A 248 0.78 23.00 -30.33
N VAL A 249 -0.27 22.60 -29.62
CA VAL A 249 -0.29 21.89 -28.32
C VAL A 249 -1.57 21.05 -28.27
#